data_AF-A0A1R1YKL2-F1
#
_entry.id   AF-A0A1R1YKL2-F1
#
_cell.length_a   1.000
_cell.length_b   1.000
_cell.length_c   1.000
_cell.angle_alpha   90.00
_cell.angle_beta   90.00
_cell.angle_gamma   90.00
#
_symmetry.space_group_name_H-M   'P 1'
#
loop_
_entity.id
_entity.type
_entity.pdbx_description
1 polymer ?
#
loop_
_entity_poly.entity_id
_entity_poly.type
_entity_poly.pdbx_seq_one_letter_code
_entity_poly.pdbx_strand_id
1 'polypeptide(L)'
;MPGEILVGQPDPISNLRPYKLYIPKDETRIEKIYRKKREEAQEFNENFWRKNNVDFNQGISELEAKAASENRAVSENDLSEYYGRYLNQQYFANGSYNLNWWKLNASMLVPGLLSSVVSLLKFKQRSDNKMIEHVSNKFMALGGEFAGGSGAHAKISAKSNSKSNSSGNSNKLVKPATSATNADEIDRRKEKIDSYY
;
A
#
# COMPACT_ATOMS: atom_id res chain seq x y z
N MET A 1 3.41 16.28 -5.74
CA MET A 1 3.48 15.54 -4.45
C MET A 1 4.60 14.51 -4.56
N PRO A 2 5.45 14.30 -3.54
CA PRO A 2 6.55 13.38 -3.67
C PRO A 2 6.04 11.93 -3.77
N GLY A 3 6.18 11.38 -4.98
CA GLY A 3 6.21 9.95 -5.28
C GLY A 3 4.86 9.26 -5.47
N GLU A 4 4.64 8.79 -6.69
CA GLU A 4 3.53 7.94 -7.11
C GLU A 4 3.27 6.82 -6.10
N ILE A 5 2.05 6.76 -5.56
CA ILE A 5 1.64 5.67 -4.67
C ILE A 5 1.48 4.44 -5.57
N LEU A 6 2.27 3.41 -5.31
CA LEU A 6 2.15 2.15 -6.05
C LEU A 6 1.01 1.35 -5.43
N VAL A 7 -0.06 1.11 -6.20
CA VAL A 7 -1.23 0.36 -5.76
C VAL A 7 -1.23 -1.01 -6.42
N GLY A 8 -1.36 -2.06 -5.62
CA GLY A 8 -1.40 -3.46 -6.08
C GLY A 8 -2.82 -3.95 -6.45
N GLN A 9 -2.89 -5.21 -6.84
CA GLN A 9 -4.16 -5.93 -6.95
C GLN A 9 -4.81 -6.10 -5.57
N PRO A 10 -6.16 -6.17 -5.49
CA PRO A 10 -6.86 -6.42 -4.23
C PRO A 10 -6.37 -7.70 -3.55
N ASP A 11 -6.19 -7.66 -2.23
CA ASP A 11 -5.91 -8.86 -1.44
C ASP A 11 -7.12 -9.81 -1.48
N PRO A 12 -6.91 -11.13 -1.70
CA PRO A 12 -8.00 -12.08 -1.90
C PRO A 12 -8.83 -12.35 -0.64
N ILE A 13 -8.34 -11.97 0.54
CA ILE A 13 -9.01 -12.22 1.82
C ILE A 13 -9.64 -10.93 2.34
N SER A 14 -8.86 -9.85 2.45
CA SER A 14 -9.36 -8.58 3.01
C SER A 14 -10.15 -7.75 1.99
N ASN A 15 -10.01 -8.03 0.68
CA ASN A 15 -10.53 -7.24 -0.44
C ASN A 15 -9.96 -5.80 -0.54
N LEU A 16 -8.99 -5.45 0.31
CA LEU A 16 -8.37 -4.13 0.28
C LEU A 16 -7.22 -4.10 -0.72
N ARG A 17 -6.97 -2.91 -1.29
CA ARG A 17 -5.82 -2.72 -2.20
C ARG A 17 -4.59 -2.34 -1.38
N PRO A 18 -3.54 -3.19 -1.36
CA PRO A 18 -2.28 -2.81 -0.75
C PRO A 18 -1.66 -1.67 -1.57
N TYR A 19 -1.12 -0.68 -0.88
CA TYR A 19 -0.33 0.36 -1.49
C TYR A 19 1.03 0.48 -0.84
N LYS A 20 2.00 0.99 -1.61
CA LYS A 20 3.35 1.28 -1.13
C LYS A 20 3.66 2.75 -1.35
N LEU A 21 4.10 3.39 -0.28
CA LEU A 21 4.51 4.79 -0.30
C LEU A 21 5.93 4.91 -0.83
N TYR A 22 6.12 5.87 -1.73
CA TYR A 22 7.45 6.24 -2.20
C TYR A 22 8.28 6.82 -1.05
N ILE A 23 9.55 6.42 -0.97
CA ILE A 23 10.51 6.89 0.03
C ILE A 23 11.53 7.78 -0.67
N PRO A 24 11.54 9.11 -0.42
CA PRO A 24 12.54 10.00 -1.01
C PRO A 24 13.94 9.74 -0.41
N LYS A 25 14.99 9.95 -1.22
CA LYS A 25 16.40 9.79 -0.79
C LYS A 25 16.75 10.72 0.39
N ASP A 26 16.14 11.91 0.44
CA ASP A 26 16.35 12.96 1.44
C ASP A 26 15.20 13.04 2.48
N GLU A 27 14.57 11.89 2.79
CA GLU A 27 13.45 11.81 3.74
C GLU A 27 13.81 12.42 5.10
N THR A 28 13.04 13.43 5.50
CA THR A 28 13.20 14.05 6.82
C THR A 28 12.60 13.16 7.91
N ARG A 29 13.04 13.35 9.16
CA ARG A 29 12.50 12.59 10.31
C ARG A 29 10.98 12.72 10.42
N ILE A 30 10.41 13.89 10.12
CA ILE A 30 8.96 14.14 10.20
C ILE A 30 8.23 13.43 9.05
N GLU A 31 8.73 13.51 7.82
CA GLU A 31 8.18 12.78 6.66
C GLU A 31 8.21 11.26 6.92
N LYS A 32 9.31 10.74 7.50
CA LYS A 32 9.43 9.33 7.89
C LYS A 32 8.39 8.91 8.93
N ILE A 33 8.18 9.74 9.96
CA ILE A 33 7.16 9.49 11.00
C ILE A 33 5.77 9.46 10.36
N TYR A 34 5.46 10.44 9.50
CA TYR A 34 4.18 10.51 8.81
C TYR A 34 3.95 9.27 7.92
N ARG A 35 4.95 8.89 7.10
CA ARG A 35 4.88 7.69 6.27
C ARG A 35 4.64 6.43 7.09
N LYS A 36 5.40 6.22 8.17
CA LYS A 36 5.22 5.06 9.06
C LYS A 36 3.84 4.99 9.67
N LYS A 37 3.26 6.13 10.07
CA LYS A 37 1.88 6.16 10.59
C LYS A 37 0.84 5.77 9.54
N ARG A 38 1.08 6.12 8.28
CA ARG A 38 0.21 5.68 7.17
C ARG A 38 0.33 4.18 6.91
N GLU A 39 1.56 3.64 6.97
CA GLU A 39 1.82 2.20 6.87
C GLU A 39 1.14 1.43 8.02
N GLU A 40 1.27 1.92 9.26
CA GLU A 40 0.60 1.36 10.45
C GLU A 40 -0.92 1.36 10.32
N ALA A 41 -1.50 2.46 9.82
CA ALA A 41 -2.94 2.53 9.57
C ALA A 41 -3.38 1.55 8.47
N GLN A 42 -2.61 1.45 7.39
CA GLN A 42 -2.89 0.46 6.34
C GLN A 42 -2.87 -0.96 6.89
N GLU A 43 -1.85 -1.32 7.68
CA GLU A 43 -1.74 -2.64 8.32
C GLU A 43 -2.88 -2.90 9.30
N PHE A 44 -3.25 -1.90 10.11
CA PHE A 44 -4.40 -1.99 11.01
C PHE A 44 -5.71 -2.28 10.26
N ASN A 45 -5.98 -1.53 9.18
CA ASN A 45 -7.16 -1.72 8.34
C ASN A 45 -7.16 -3.11 7.68
N GLU A 46 -6.02 -3.49 7.11
CA GLU A 46 -5.80 -4.79 6.46
C GLU A 46 -6.10 -5.96 7.42
N ASN A 47 -5.51 -5.94 8.61
CA ASN A 47 -5.64 -6.99 9.60
C ASN A 47 -7.08 -7.12 10.10
N PHE A 48 -7.77 -5.99 10.31
CA PHE A 48 -9.16 -5.98 10.72
C PHE A 48 -10.06 -6.65 9.68
N TRP A 49 -9.99 -6.21 8.42
CA TRP A 49 -10.84 -6.75 7.34
C TRP A 49 -10.48 -8.18 6.97
N ARG A 50 -9.19 -8.55 7.00
CA ARG A 50 -8.77 -9.93 6.83
C ARG A 50 -9.44 -10.84 7.86
N LYS A 51 -9.39 -10.47 9.14
CA LYS A 51 -10.03 -11.25 10.20
C LYS A 51 -11.55 -11.30 10.04
N ASN A 52 -12.17 -10.13 9.86
CA ASN A 52 -13.62 -10.04 9.70
C ASN A 52 -14.13 -10.89 8.54
N ASN A 53 -13.45 -10.88 7.39
CA ASN A 53 -13.87 -11.64 6.22
C ASN A 53 -13.65 -13.15 6.41
N VAL A 54 -12.60 -13.57 7.13
CA VAL A 54 -12.41 -14.98 7.50
C VAL A 54 -13.54 -15.46 8.40
N ASP A 55 -13.83 -14.72 9.48
CA ASP A 55 -14.89 -15.06 10.42
C ASP A 55 -16.26 -15.10 9.74
N PHE A 56 -16.52 -14.15 8.83
CA PHE A 56 -17.75 -14.09 8.02
C PHE A 56 -17.87 -15.29 7.06
N ASN A 57 -16.82 -15.57 6.27
CA ASN A 57 -16.84 -16.69 5.31
C ASN A 57 -16.95 -18.05 6.00
N GLN A 58 -16.40 -18.18 7.21
CA GLN A 58 -16.58 -19.38 8.02
C GLN A 58 -18.05 -19.59 8.37
N GLY A 59 -18.76 -18.57 8.84
CA GLY A 59 -20.18 -18.71 9.18
C GLY A 59 -21.08 -18.99 7.96
N ILE A 60 -20.73 -18.45 6.79
CA ILE A 60 -21.39 -18.82 5.53
C ILE A 60 -21.16 -20.30 5.20
N SER A 61 -19.93 -20.79 5.34
CA SER A 61 -19.59 -22.20 5.07
C SER A 61 -20.34 -23.15 6.01
N GLU A 62 -20.48 -22.79 7.29
CA GLU A 62 -21.26 -23.55 8.28
C GLU A 62 -22.76 -23.57 7.91
N LEU A 63 -23.29 -22.45 7.42
CA LEU A 63 -24.68 -22.35 6.98
C LEU A 63 -24.95 -23.18 5.71
N GLU A 64 -24.02 -23.18 4.76
CA GLU A 64 -24.05 -24.04 3.57
C GLU A 64 -24.00 -25.53 3.94
N ALA A 65 -23.12 -25.91 4.88
CA ALA A 65 -23.02 -27.28 5.36
C ALA A 65 -24.31 -27.74 6.05
N LYS A 66 -24.95 -26.85 6.83
CA LYS A 66 -26.25 -27.13 7.46
C LYS A 66 -27.35 -27.32 6.41
N ALA A 67 -27.44 -26.43 5.43
CA ALA A 67 -28.42 -26.55 4.35
C ALA A 67 -28.22 -27.85 3.54
N ALA A 68 -26.97 -28.20 3.24
CA ALA A 68 -26.62 -29.44 2.55
C ALA A 68 -27.05 -30.69 3.35
N SER A 69 -26.88 -30.68 4.69
CA SER A 69 -27.34 -31.78 5.56
C SER A 69 -28.87 -31.95 5.56
N GLU A 70 -29.59 -30.85 5.33
CA GLU A 70 -31.05 -30.80 5.20
C GLU A 70 -31.53 -31.06 3.74
N ASN A 71 -30.61 -31.45 2.83
CA ASN A 71 -30.86 -31.65 1.40
C ASN A 71 -31.53 -30.44 0.70
N ARG A 72 -31.20 -29.23 1.14
CA ARG A 72 -31.72 -27.99 0.57
C ARG A 72 -30.59 -27.03 0.21
N ALA A 73 -30.88 -26.12 -0.71
CA ALA A 73 -30.01 -24.97 -0.96
C ALA A 73 -30.17 -23.95 0.18
N VAL A 74 -29.15 -23.10 0.32
CA VAL A 74 -29.21 -21.93 1.21
C VAL A 74 -30.28 -20.97 0.69
N SER A 75 -31.28 -20.67 1.53
CA SER A 75 -32.32 -19.69 1.20
C SER A 75 -31.82 -18.27 1.48
N GLU A 76 -32.37 -17.31 0.76
CA GLU A 76 -32.12 -15.87 1.00
C GLU A 76 -32.52 -15.47 2.43
N ASN A 77 -33.57 -16.09 2.97
CA ASN A 77 -33.98 -15.85 4.35
C ASN A 77 -32.94 -16.32 5.37
N ASP A 78 -32.29 -17.46 5.13
CA ASP A 78 -31.24 -17.99 6.01
C ASP A 78 -30.01 -17.09 6.00
N LEU A 79 -29.62 -16.62 4.81
CA LEU A 79 -28.55 -15.64 4.66
C LEU A 79 -28.89 -14.35 5.40
N SER A 80 -30.09 -13.81 5.19
CA SER A 80 -30.54 -12.58 5.85
C SER A 80 -30.52 -12.71 7.38
N GLU A 81 -30.99 -13.82 7.92
CA GLU A 81 -30.96 -14.08 9.36
C GLU A 81 -29.51 -14.17 9.87
N TYR A 82 -28.65 -14.90 9.17
CA TYR A 82 -27.23 -14.98 9.49
C TYR A 82 -26.55 -13.62 9.46
N TYR A 83 -26.77 -12.82 8.40
CA TYR A 83 -26.24 -11.47 8.28
C TYR A 83 -26.66 -10.60 9.47
N GLY A 84 -27.95 -10.57 9.80
CA GLY A 84 -28.45 -9.78 10.93
C GLY A 84 -27.81 -10.20 12.26
N ARG A 85 -27.66 -11.51 12.49
CA ARG A 85 -27.00 -12.04 13.68
C ARG A 85 -25.51 -11.70 13.72
N TYR A 86 -24.80 -11.86 12.60
CA TYR A 86 -23.39 -11.55 12.49
C TYR A 86 -23.11 -10.06 12.76
N LEU A 87 -23.90 -9.16 12.17
CA LEU A 87 -23.79 -7.73 12.38
C LEU A 87 -24.02 -7.33 13.84
N ASN A 88 -25.02 -7.92 14.49
CA ASN A 88 -25.28 -7.69 15.91
C ASN A 88 -24.12 -8.18 16.79
N GLN A 89 -23.56 -9.35 16.48
CA GLN A 89 -22.40 -9.90 17.21
C GLN A 89 -21.15 -9.03 17.03
N GLN A 90 -20.91 -8.54 15.82
CA GLN A 90 -19.73 -7.73 15.47
C GLN A 90 -19.89 -6.24 15.79
N TYR A 91 -21.05 -5.80 16.28
CA TYR A 91 -21.35 -4.38 16.51
C TYR A 91 -20.29 -3.69 17.38
N PHE A 92 -19.91 -4.29 18.51
CA PHE A 92 -18.90 -3.73 19.41
C PHE A 92 -17.49 -3.77 18.82
N ALA A 93 -17.16 -4.82 18.05
CA ALA A 93 -15.88 -4.94 17.37
C ALA A 93 -15.75 -3.85 16.29
N ASN A 94 -16.79 -3.66 15.48
CA ASN A 94 -16.88 -2.63 14.45
C ASN A 94 -16.82 -1.22 15.06
N GLY A 95 -17.52 -1.00 16.18
CA GLY A 95 -17.46 0.26 16.92
C GLY A 95 -16.05 0.56 17.43
N SER A 96 -15.39 -0.43 18.05
CA SER A 96 -14.02 -0.30 18.55
C SER A 96 -13.02 -0.07 17.41
N TYR A 97 -13.19 -0.77 16.30
CA TYR A 97 -12.42 -0.57 15.07
C TYR A 97 -12.56 0.87 14.56
N ASN A 98 -13.79 1.35 14.37
CA ASN A 98 -14.03 2.71 13.87
C ASN A 98 -13.41 3.76 14.79
N LEU A 99 -13.54 3.59 16.10
CA LEU A 99 -12.93 4.50 17.08
C LEU A 99 -11.39 4.52 16.93
N ASN A 100 -10.76 3.36 16.81
CA ASN A 100 -9.30 3.27 16.64
C ASN A 100 -8.86 3.80 15.27
N TRP A 101 -9.64 3.55 14.22
CA TRP A 101 -9.41 4.11 12.89
C TRP A 101 -9.42 5.64 12.91
N TRP A 102 -10.40 6.25 13.57
CA TRP A 102 -10.46 7.70 13.77
C TRP A 102 -9.28 8.22 14.57
N LYS A 103 -8.88 7.55 15.66
CA LYS A 103 -7.71 7.93 16.46
C LYS A 103 -6.42 7.89 15.63
N LEU A 104 -6.22 6.84 14.84
CA LEU A 104 -5.04 6.71 13.97
C LEU A 104 -5.01 7.85 12.94
N ASN A 105 -6.11 8.11 12.25
CA ASN A 105 -6.23 9.19 11.27
C ASN A 105 -6.05 10.57 11.90
N ALA A 106 -6.63 10.83 13.08
CA ALA A 106 -6.43 12.08 13.81
C ALA A 106 -4.96 12.26 14.23
N SER A 107 -4.28 11.20 14.66
CA SER A 107 -2.87 11.24 15.04
C SER A 107 -1.92 11.57 13.88
N MET A 108 -2.39 11.41 12.63
CA MET A 108 -1.62 11.73 11.42
C MET A 108 -1.68 13.21 11.03
N LEU A 109 -2.65 13.98 11.53
CA LEU A 109 -2.84 15.38 11.14
C LEU A 109 -1.62 16.25 11.48
N VAL A 110 -1.12 16.14 12.71
CA VAL A 110 0.03 16.91 13.19
C VAL A 110 1.31 16.60 12.39
N PRO A 111 1.78 15.34 12.29
CA PRO A 111 2.97 15.03 11.49
C PRO A 111 2.75 15.29 9.99
N GLY A 112 1.52 15.13 9.47
CA GLY A 112 1.18 15.46 8.09
C GLY A 112 1.33 16.94 7.78
N LEU A 113 0.79 17.81 8.64
CA LEU A 113 0.94 19.26 8.51
C LEU A 113 2.40 19.69 8.61
N LEU A 114 3.13 19.20 9.63
CA LEU A 114 4.54 19.52 9.81
C LEU A 114 5.39 19.03 8.63
N SER A 115 5.13 17.82 8.12
CA SER A 115 5.85 17.29 6.95
C SER A 115 5.59 18.13 5.69
N SER A 116 4.37 18.64 5.52
CA SER A 116 3.99 19.47 4.39
C SER A 116 4.73 20.81 4.41
N VAL A 117 4.82 21.46 5.58
CA VAL A 117 5.60 22.69 5.75
C VAL A 117 7.08 22.47 5.44
N VAL A 118 7.68 21.41 6.00
CA VAL A 118 9.09 21.07 5.74
C VAL A 118 9.34 20.77 4.26
N SER A 119 8.43 20.02 3.63
CA SER A 119 8.48 19.73 2.19
C SER A 119 8.43 21.00 1.34
N LEU A 120 7.59 21.98 1.70
CA LEU A 120 7.48 23.26 1.00
C LEU A 120 8.76 24.08 1.14
N LEU A 121 9.32 24.19 2.35
CA LEU A 121 10.57 24.91 2.58
C LEU A 121 11.75 24.29 1.81
N LYS A 122 11.73 22.97 1.61
CA LYS A 122 12.76 22.23 0.86
C LYS A 122 12.48 22.09 -0.63
N PHE A 123 11.34 22.57 -1.12
CA PHE A 123 10.93 22.36 -2.51
C PHE A 123 11.98 22.89 -3.51
N LYS A 124 12.52 24.09 -3.24
CA LYS A 124 13.58 24.69 -4.06
C LYS A 124 14.85 23.84 -4.07
N GLN A 125 15.36 23.45 -2.90
CA GLN A 125 16.54 22.59 -2.76
C GLN A 125 16.38 21.24 -3.48
N ARG A 126 15.18 20.64 -3.41
CA ARG A 126 14.87 19.37 -4.10
C ARG A 126 14.82 19.52 -5.61
N SER A 127 14.30 20.64 -6.12
CA SER A 127 14.30 20.96 -7.55
C SER A 127 15.72 21.13 -8.07
N ASP A 128 16.54 21.90 -7.36
CA ASP A 128 17.92 22.19 -7.74
C ASP A 128 18.76 20.90 -7.77
N ASN A 129 18.64 20.04 -6.76
CA ASN A 129 19.36 18.76 -6.70
C ASN A 129 18.98 17.80 -7.85
N LYS A 130 17.70 17.72 -8.22
CA LYS A 130 17.25 16.88 -9.35
C LYS A 130 17.79 17.40 -10.69
N MET A 131 17.86 18.71 -10.86
CA MET A 131 18.43 19.32 -12.06
C MET A 131 19.93 19.01 -12.15
N ILE A 132 20.67 19.12 -11.04
CA ILE A 132 22.10 18.76 -11.01
C ILE A 132 22.32 17.28 -11.33
N GLU A 133 21.52 16.37 -10.75
CA GLU A 133 21.60 14.92 -11.05
C GLU A 133 21.30 14.64 -12.54
N HIS A 134 20.27 15.28 -13.11
CA HIS A 134 19.93 15.12 -14.52
C HIS A 134 20.99 15.71 -15.46
N VAL A 135 21.55 16.89 -15.14
CA VAL A 135 22.62 17.52 -15.93
C VAL A 135 23.88 16.67 -15.87
N SER A 136 24.27 16.18 -14.68
CA SER A 136 25.41 15.29 -14.51
C SER A 136 25.22 13.98 -15.29
N ASN A 137 24.07 13.32 -15.16
CA ASN A 137 23.78 12.08 -15.87
C ASN A 137 23.74 12.29 -17.39
N LYS A 138 23.15 13.39 -17.88
CA LYS A 138 23.12 13.73 -19.31
C LYS A 138 24.52 14.03 -19.85
N PHE A 139 25.34 14.75 -19.08
CA PHE A 139 26.73 15.04 -19.42
C PHE A 139 27.57 13.76 -19.51
N MET A 140 27.42 12.83 -18.55
CA MET A 140 28.10 11.53 -18.56
C MET A 140 27.62 10.63 -19.72
N ALA A 141 26.33 10.65 -20.04
CA ALA A 141 25.75 9.89 -21.16
C ALA A 141 26.16 10.42 -22.55
N LEU A 142 26.50 11.71 -22.65
CA LEU A 142 27.02 12.34 -23.87
C LEU A 142 28.53 12.13 -24.07
N GLY A 143 29.17 11.27 -23.27
CA GLY A 143 30.58 10.92 -23.41
C GLY A 143 31.49 12.06 -22.99
N GLY A 144 31.33 12.57 -21.76
CA GLY A 144 32.08 13.70 -21.21
C GLY A 144 33.60 13.58 -21.29
N GLU A 145 34.16 13.88 -22.46
CA GLU A 145 35.54 14.28 -22.68
C GLU A 145 35.61 15.79 -22.51
N PHE A 146 36.11 16.24 -21.35
CA PHE A 146 36.71 17.57 -21.28
C PHE A 146 38.18 17.41 -21.68
N ALA A 147 38.48 17.88 -22.89
CA ALA A 147 39.84 18.14 -23.34
C ALA A 147 40.56 19.05 -22.32
N GLY A 148 41.84 18.75 -22.06
CA GLY A 148 42.65 19.39 -21.04
C GLY A 148 42.80 20.90 -21.20
N GLY A 149 42.91 21.60 -20.06
CA GLY A 149 43.23 23.02 -20.01
C GLY A 149 43.17 23.59 -18.60
N SER A 150 44.33 23.68 -17.96
CA SER A 150 44.66 24.44 -16.74
C SER A 150 43.79 25.68 -16.45
N GLY A 151 43.28 25.81 -15.22
CA GLY A 151 42.87 27.10 -14.64
C GLY A 151 41.78 27.06 -13.55
N ALA A 152 42.21 27.06 -12.28
CA ALA A 152 41.57 27.55 -11.03
C ALA A 152 40.03 27.47 -10.77
N HIS A 153 39.72 27.14 -9.50
CA HIS A 153 38.43 27.18 -8.75
C HIS A 153 37.45 26.00 -8.99
N ALA A 154 36.90 25.31 -8.00
CA ALA A 154 36.91 25.44 -6.54
C ALA A 154 36.74 24.04 -5.90
N LYS A 155 37.40 23.80 -4.76
CA LYS A 155 37.20 22.60 -3.94
C LYS A 155 35.80 22.63 -3.33
N ILE A 156 34.86 21.82 -3.83
CA ILE A 156 33.69 21.40 -3.05
C ILE A 156 34.09 20.12 -2.33
N SER A 157 34.58 20.29 -1.10
CA SER A 157 34.80 19.21 -0.15
C SER A 157 33.45 18.61 0.27
N ALA A 158 33.09 17.46 -0.30
CA ALA A 158 32.10 16.57 0.30
C ALA A 158 32.82 15.36 0.90
N LYS A 159 33.15 15.45 2.19
CA LYS A 159 33.42 14.28 3.02
C LYS A 159 32.10 13.54 3.24
N SER A 160 31.99 12.31 2.73
CA SER A 160 31.37 11.22 3.49
C SER A 160 31.76 9.85 2.93
N ASN A 161 32.35 9.06 3.82
CA ASN A 161 32.62 7.63 3.67
C ASN A 161 31.32 6.84 3.51
N SER A 162 31.28 5.90 2.56
CA SER A 162 31.42 4.45 2.84
C SER A 162 30.78 3.57 1.76
N LYS A 163 31.63 2.65 1.28
CA LYS A 163 31.42 1.41 0.53
C LYS A 163 29.98 0.89 0.40
N SER A 164 29.53 0.72 -0.86
CA SER A 164 28.57 -0.31 -1.26
C SER A 164 29.32 -1.50 -1.87
N ASN A 165 28.98 -2.71 -1.45
CA ASN A 165 29.32 -3.94 -2.17
C ASN A 165 28.18 -4.29 -3.13
N SER A 166 28.61 -4.68 -4.34
CA SER A 166 27.84 -5.09 -5.50
C SER A 166 27.28 -6.51 -5.37
N SER A 167 26.22 -6.76 -6.15
CA SER A 167 25.85 -7.97 -6.89
C SER A 167 24.40 -8.34 -6.57
N GLY A 168 23.42 -8.16 -7.45
CA GLY A 168 23.41 -8.59 -8.85
C GLY A 168 22.92 -10.03 -8.91
N ASN A 169 21.67 -10.24 -9.34
CA ASN A 169 21.37 -11.10 -10.48
C ASN A 169 19.88 -11.04 -10.87
N SER A 170 19.65 -10.87 -12.16
CA SER A 170 18.39 -11.04 -12.86
C SER A 170 18.15 -12.52 -13.14
N ASN A 171 16.89 -12.95 -13.09
CA ASN A 171 16.47 -14.09 -13.92
C ASN A 171 15.02 -13.89 -14.39
N LYS A 172 14.88 -14.12 -15.69
CA LYS A 172 13.72 -14.00 -16.56
C LYS A 172 13.23 -15.43 -16.81
N LEU A 173 11.96 -15.75 -16.59
CA LEU A 173 11.35 -16.98 -17.12
C LEU A 173 9.81 -16.85 -17.14
N VAL A 174 9.23 -16.74 -18.33
CA VAL A 174 8.28 -17.67 -18.99
C VAL A 174 6.89 -17.79 -18.32
N LYS A 175 5.86 -17.39 -19.08
CA LYS A 175 4.45 -17.73 -18.85
C LYS A 175 4.12 -19.07 -19.52
N PRO A 176 3.18 -19.85 -18.95
CA PRO A 176 2.25 -20.60 -19.79
C PRO A 176 0.78 -20.37 -19.41
N ALA A 177 -0.08 -20.89 -20.28
CA ALA A 177 -1.49 -20.58 -20.47
C ALA A 177 -2.47 -21.31 -19.53
N THR A 178 -3.62 -20.66 -19.32
CA THR A 178 -4.99 -21.17 -19.13
C THR A 178 -5.24 -22.39 -18.25
N SER A 179 -5.89 -22.15 -17.09
CA SER A 179 -6.95 -23.00 -16.56
C SER A 179 -7.96 -22.10 -15.82
N ALA A 180 -9.11 -21.85 -16.44
CA ALA A 180 -10.23 -21.14 -15.84
C ALA A 180 -10.91 -22.06 -14.83
N THR A 181 -10.70 -21.82 -13.53
CA THR A 181 -11.52 -22.34 -12.42
C THR A 181 -11.21 -21.56 -11.14
N ASN A 182 -12.23 -21.30 -10.32
CA ASN A 182 -12.28 -20.56 -9.04
C ASN A 182 -12.33 -19.02 -9.08
N ALA A 183 -11.56 -18.34 -9.93
CA ALA A 183 -11.58 -16.86 -9.95
C ALA A 183 -12.95 -16.31 -10.43
N ASP A 184 -13.50 -16.90 -11.50
CA ASP A 184 -14.77 -16.49 -12.10
C ASP A 184 -16.00 -16.81 -11.23
N GLU A 185 -15.84 -17.70 -10.25
CA GLU A 185 -16.91 -18.01 -9.28
C GLU A 185 -16.88 -17.03 -8.10
N ILE A 186 -15.67 -16.67 -7.64
CA ILE A 186 -15.47 -15.65 -6.61
C ILE A 186 -15.93 -14.28 -7.13
N ASP A 187 -15.65 -13.94 -8.38
CA ASP A 187 -16.07 -12.65 -8.95
C ASP A 187 -17.59 -12.57 -9.17
N ARG A 188 -18.25 -13.68 -9.52
CA ARG A 188 -19.73 -13.74 -9.54
C ARG A 188 -20.37 -13.60 -8.16
N ARG A 189 -19.70 -14.06 -7.09
CA ARG A 189 -20.17 -13.84 -5.71
C ARG A 189 -20.02 -12.38 -5.27
N LYS A 190 -18.99 -11.67 -5.77
CA LYS A 190 -18.78 -10.24 -5.48
C LYS A 190 -19.84 -9.35 -6.12
N GLU A 191 -20.19 -9.58 -7.39
CA GLU A 191 -21.22 -8.79 -8.09
C GLU A 191 -22.59 -8.86 -7.38
N LYS A 192 -22.91 -9.99 -6.74
CA LYS A 192 -24.17 -10.16 -6.00
C LYS A 192 -24.18 -9.51 -4.62
N ILE A 193 -23.02 -9.24 -4.02
CA ILE A 193 -22.92 -8.59 -2.71
C ILE A 193 -22.94 -7.06 -2.89
N ASP A 194 -22.29 -6.54 -3.93
CA ASP A 194 -22.28 -5.11 -4.24
C ASP A 194 -23.66 -4.58 -4.68
N SER A 195 -24.59 -5.45 -5.14
CA SER A 195 -25.96 -5.06 -5.50
C SER A 195 -26.88 -4.74 -4.33
N TYR A 196 -26.44 -4.98 -3.08
CA TYR A 196 -27.22 -4.67 -1.87
C TYR A 196 -26.85 -3.31 -1.23
N TYR A 197 -25.94 -2.56 -1.86
CA TYR A 197 -25.54 -1.20 -1.47
C TYR A 197 -25.79 -0.20 -2.61
#